data_AF-A0A1A7X9M2-F1
#
_entry.id   AF-A0A1A7X9M2-F1
#
_cell.length_a   1.000
_cell.length_b   1.000
_cell.length_c   1.000
_cell.angle_alpha   90.00
_cell.angle_beta   90.00
_cell.angle_gamma   90.00
#
_symmetry.space_group_name_H-M   'P 1'
#
loop_
_entity.id
_entity.type
_entity.pdbx_description
1 polymer ?
#
loop_
_entity_poly.entity_id
_entity_poly.type
_entity_poly.pdbx_seq_one_letter_code
_entity_poly.pdbx_strand_id
1 'polypeptide(L)'
;SRGEPGRPGKPGPRGPPGEPGPPGPRGPPGERGDSKVGLPALTGAASGGDTGEADGANSTVSLYRIAFYVGLKNPHEGYEVLKFDDVITNLGNHYDSSTGKFTCHVSGIYFFTYHVLMRGGDGTSMWA
;
A
#
# COMPACT_ATOMS: atom_id res chain seq x y z
N SER A 1 -51.63 -59.03 -4.62
CA SER A 1 -51.54 -57.59 -4.98
C SER A 1 -50.11 -57.13 -4.77
N ARG A 2 -49.51 -56.43 -5.74
CA ARG A 2 -48.16 -55.85 -5.57
C ARG A 2 -48.31 -54.58 -4.72
N GLY A 3 -47.60 -54.50 -3.59
CA GLY A 3 -47.64 -53.36 -2.68
C GLY A 3 -47.08 -52.09 -3.33
N GLU A 4 -47.53 -50.93 -2.87
CA GLU A 4 -47.08 -49.65 -3.42
C GLU A 4 -45.57 -49.46 -3.23
N PRO A 5 -44.86 -48.89 -4.22
CA PRO A 5 -43.46 -48.53 -4.07
C PRO A 5 -43.23 -47.61 -2.88
N GLY A 6 -42.16 -47.87 -2.13
CA GLY A 6 -41.75 -47.02 -1.01
C GLY A 6 -41.44 -45.60 -1.45
N ARG A 7 -41.57 -44.65 -0.52
CA ARG A 7 -41.28 -43.24 -0.80
C ARG A 7 -39.79 -43.05 -1.13
N PRO A 8 -39.46 -42.14 -2.07
CA PRO A 8 -38.08 -41.76 -2.32
C PRO A 8 -37.37 -41.28 -1.04
N GLY A 9 -36.08 -41.58 -0.95
CA GLY A 9 -35.24 -41.12 0.15
C GLY A 9 -35.10 -39.60 0.18
N LYS A 10 -34.72 -39.06 1.36
CA LYS A 10 -34.44 -37.63 1.48
C LYS A 10 -33.21 -37.23 0.65
N PRO A 11 -33.17 -36.00 0.11
CA PRO A 11 -31.96 -35.48 -0.53
C PRO A 11 -30.76 -35.55 0.40
N GLY A 12 -29.58 -35.79 -0.17
CA GLY A 12 -28.31 -35.81 0.57
C GLY A 12 -27.92 -34.43 1.09
N PRO A 13 -26.93 -34.37 2.00
CA PRO A 13 -26.40 -33.10 2.49
C PRO A 13 -25.72 -32.31 1.36
N ARG A 14 -25.71 -30.98 1.51
CA ARG A 14 -24.97 -30.10 0.60
C ARG A 14 -23.47 -30.40 0.70
N GLY A 15 -22.78 -30.38 -0.43
CA GLY A 15 -21.32 -30.52 -0.48
C GLY A 15 -20.59 -29.37 0.22
N PRO A 16 -19.28 -29.55 0.49
CA PRO A 16 -18.46 -28.51 1.10
C PRO A 16 -18.32 -27.28 0.18
N PRO A 17 -17.98 -26.09 0.73
CA PRO A 17 -17.58 -24.93 -0.06
C PRO A 17 -16.41 -25.25 -0.99
N GLY A 18 -16.34 -24.54 -2.12
CA GLY A 18 -15.20 -24.63 -3.03
C GLY A 18 -13.93 -24.01 -2.44
N GLU A 19 -12.78 -24.35 -3.02
CA GLU A 19 -11.49 -23.76 -2.62
C GLU A 19 -11.42 -22.27 -2.99
N PRO A 20 -10.66 -21.45 -2.22
CA PRO A 20 -10.38 -20.07 -2.59
C PRO A 20 -9.75 -19.95 -3.98
N GLY A 21 -10.04 -18.84 -4.68
CA GLY A 21 -9.42 -18.56 -5.96
C GLY A 21 -7.91 -18.28 -5.83
N PRO A 22 -7.14 -18.44 -6.92
CA PRO A 22 -5.72 -18.12 -6.92
C PRO A 22 -5.47 -16.61 -6.72
N PRO A 23 -4.26 -16.22 -6.24
CA PRO A 23 -3.86 -14.83 -6.18
C PRO A 23 -3.98 -14.12 -7.54
N GLY A 24 -4.27 -12.81 -7.50
CA GLY A 24 -4.31 -11.99 -8.71
C GLY A 24 -2.93 -11.88 -9.39
N PRO A 25 -2.90 -11.52 -10.68
CA PRO A 25 -1.64 -11.34 -11.40
C PRO A 25 -0.83 -10.17 -10.82
N ARG A 26 0.50 -10.26 -10.92
CA ARG A 26 1.40 -9.12 -10.62
C ARG A 26 1.02 -7.93 -11.51
N GLY A 27 0.96 -6.74 -10.91
CA GLY A 27 0.72 -5.50 -11.65
C GLY A 27 1.78 -5.24 -12.73
N PRO A 28 1.47 -4.39 -13.73
CA PRO A 28 2.41 -4.07 -14.79
C PRO A 28 3.68 -3.42 -14.23
N PRO A 29 4.85 -3.65 -14.86
CA PRO A 29 6.06 -2.88 -14.56
C PRO A 29 5.78 -1.38 -14.71
N GLY A 30 6.30 -0.57 -13.78
CA GLY A 30 6.18 0.89 -13.88
C GLY A 30 6.86 1.44 -15.13
N GLU A 31 6.44 2.63 -15.55
CA GLU A 31 7.06 3.31 -16.69
C GLU A 31 8.54 3.58 -16.43
N ARG A 32 9.37 3.35 -17.45
CA ARG A 32 10.79 3.71 -17.40
C ARG A 32 10.88 5.23 -17.41
N GLY A 33 11.41 5.83 -16.34
CA GLY A 33 11.65 7.27 -16.30
C GLY A 33 12.58 7.69 -17.45
N ASP A 34 12.23 8.76 -18.15
CA ASP A 34 13.07 9.36 -19.19
C ASP A 34 14.31 9.99 -18.55
N SER A 35 15.47 9.37 -18.80
CA SER A 35 16.76 9.91 -18.44
C SER A 35 17.09 11.15 -19.28
N LYS A 36 16.55 12.31 -18.89
CA LYS A 36 17.18 13.60 -19.17
C LYS A 36 17.46 14.29 -17.85
N VAL A 37 18.71 14.13 -17.42
CA VAL A 37 19.33 14.92 -16.35
C VAL A 37 19.23 16.39 -16.75
N GLY A 38 18.26 17.08 -16.19
CA GLY A 38 18.14 18.53 -16.24
C GLY A 38 17.71 18.97 -14.86
N LEU A 39 18.65 19.49 -14.07
CA LEU A 39 18.36 20.15 -12.80
C LEU A 39 17.83 21.56 -13.10
N PRO A 40 16.61 21.93 -12.66
CA PRO A 40 16.33 23.29 -12.28
C PRO A 40 16.58 23.42 -10.77
N ALA A 41 17.46 24.36 -10.40
CA ALA A 41 17.71 24.74 -9.02
C ALA A 41 16.40 25.21 -8.36
N LEU A 42 15.88 24.46 -7.40
CA LEU A 42 14.81 24.94 -6.52
C LEU A 42 15.45 25.62 -5.31
N THR A 43 15.38 26.94 -5.35
CA THR A 43 15.72 27.84 -4.26
C THR A 43 14.60 27.85 -3.23
N GLY A 44 14.98 27.65 -1.96
CA GLY A 44 14.38 28.32 -0.81
C GLY A 44 13.08 27.77 -0.21
N ALA A 45 13.21 27.05 0.91
CA ALA A 45 12.55 27.38 2.18
C ALA A 45 13.01 26.40 3.28
N ALA A 46 14.14 26.72 3.90
CA ALA A 46 14.51 26.16 5.19
C ALA A 46 13.80 26.96 6.29
N SER A 47 12.97 26.31 7.12
CA SER A 47 12.57 26.82 8.43
C SER A 47 12.23 25.66 9.35
N GLY A 48 12.99 25.52 10.44
CA GLY A 48 12.74 24.56 11.53
C GLY A 48 14.00 23.77 11.89
N GLY A 49 14.87 24.37 12.70
CA GLY A 49 16.21 23.87 12.96
C GLY A 49 16.34 22.79 14.04
N ASP A 50 17.52 22.16 14.06
CA ASP A 50 18.30 21.95 15.27
C ASP A 50 19.79 21.87 14.91
N THR A 51 20.64 22.27 15.85
CA THR A 51 22.05 22.63 15.67
C THR A 51 22.94 21.45 16.05
N GLY A 52 23.91 21.06 15.21
CA GLY A 52 24.85 19.99 15.56
C GLY A 52 25.87 19.62 14.48
N GLU A 53 27.02 20.29 14.54
CA GLU A 53 28.39 19.95 14.06
C GLU A 53 28.66 19.46 12.63
N ALA A 54 29.63 20.16 12.02
CA ALA A 54 30.13 19.97 10.68
C ALA A 54 31.01 18.71 10.57
N ASP A 55 30.67 17.83 9.61
CA ASP A 55 31.63 16.95 8.97
C ASP A 55 31.50 17.13 7.44
N GLY A 56 32.50 17.81 6.87
CA GLY A 56 32.53 18.39 5.53
C GLY A 56 32.69 17.39 4.37
N ALA A 57 31.99 16.26 4.41
CA ALA A 57 32.01 15.26 3.33
C ALA A 57 30.62 14.76 2.88
N ASN A 58 29.51 15.26 3.43
CA ASN A 58 28.19 14.61 3.26
C ASN A 58 27.03 15.50 2.74
N SER A 59 27.31 16.74 2.33
CA SER A 59 26.25 17.69 1.93
C SER A 59 25.48 17.28 0.67
N THR A 60 26.06 16.45 -0.21
CA THR A 60 25.37 15.94 -1.41
C THR A 60 24.46 14.73 -1.13
N VAL A 61 24.78 13.93 -0.11
CA VAL A 61 23.96 12.78 0.35
C VAL A 61 22.79 13.26 1.21
N SER A 62 22.92 14.42 1.85
CA SER A 62 21.86 15.05 2.65
C SER A 62 20.72 15.66 1.83
N LEU A 63 20.88 15.90 0.53
CA LEU A 63 19.91 16.65 -0.28
C LEU A 63 18.69 15.82 -0.71
N TYR A 64 18.77 14.48 -0.64
CA TYR A 64 17.71 13.59 -1.15
C TYR A 64 17.34 12.50 -0.14
N ARG A 65 17.21 12.86 1.14
CA ARG A 65 16.65 11.93 2.11
C ARG A 65 15.13 11.92 1.95
N ILE A 66 14.60 10.84 1.37
CA ILE A 66 13.17 10.65 1.17
C ILE A 66 12.79 9.31 1.79
N ALA A 67 11.90 9.34 2.78
CA ALA A 67 11.40 8.14 3.45
C ALA A 67 10.07 8.45 4.14
N PHE A 68 9.14 7.49 4.11
CA PHE A 68 7.90 7.60 4.86
C PHE A 68 7.53 6.28 5.53
N TYR A 69 6.86 6.39 6.67
CA TYR A 69 6.26 5.27 7.40
C TYR A 69 4.91 5.75 7.94
N VAL A 70 3.85 5.05 7.56
CA VAL A 70 2.46 5.48 7.77
C VAL A 70 1.62 4.29 8.24
N GLY A 71 0.66 4.59 9.10
CA GLY A 71 -0.33 3.68 9.61
C GLY A 71 -1.74 4.09 9.22
N LEU A 72 -2.70 3.22 9.51
CA LEU A 72 -4.12 3.50 9.31
C LEU A 72 -4.79 3.58 10.69
N LYS A 73 -5.28 4.75 11.06
CA LYS A 73 -5.99 4.97 12.32
C LYS A 73 -7.49 4.81 12.15
N ASN A 74 -8.03 5.35 11.07
CA ASN A 74 -9.45 5.24 10.76
C ASN A 74 -9.69 4.10 9.75
N PRO A 75 -10.63 3.17 10.01
CA PRO A 75 -10.99 2.14 9.05
C PRO A 75 -11.40 2.75 7.71
N HIS A 76 -10.94 2.12 6.64
CA HIS A 76 -11.21 2.55 5.27
C HIS A 76 -12.01 1.46 4.56
N GLU A 77 -13.12 1.86 3.92
CA GLU A 77 -14.03 0.95 3.23
C GLU A 77 -14.07 1.24 1.73
N GLY A 78 -14.43 0.22 0.94
CA GLY A 78 -14.58 0.34 -0.51
C GLY A 78 -13.30 0.12 -1.30
N TYR A 79 -13.36 0.51 -2.58
CA TYR A 79 -12.32 0.24 -3.58
C TYR A 79 -11.52 1.50 -3.96
N GLU A 80 -11.71 2.60 -3.23
CA GLU A 80 -10.92 3.81 -3.44
C GLU A 80 -9.50 3.64 -2.86
N VAL A 81 -8.60 4.57 -3.21
CA VAL A 81 -7.21 4.54 -2.73
C VAL A 81 -7.19 4.57 -1.21
N LEU A 82 -6.52 3.58 -0.60
CA LEU A 82 -6.34 3.50 0.85
C LEU A 82 -5.48 4.68 1.36
N LYS A 83 -6.11 5.58 2.12
CA LYS A 83 -5.47 6.76 2.71
C LYS A 83 -4.97 6.41 4.11
N PHE A 84 -3.67 6.15 4.24
CA PHE A 84 -3.01 5.98 5.54
C PHE A 84 -2.88 7.36 6.19
N ASP A 85 -3.70 7.59 7.21
CA ASP A 85 -3.89 8.90 7.84
C ASP A 85 -3.02 9.14 9.07
N ASP A 86 -2.38 8.09 9.59
CA ASP A 86 -1.44 8.18 10.71
C ASP A 86 -0.01 8.29 10.18
N VAL A 87 0.54 9.50 10.12
CA VAL A 87 1.88 9.75 9.58
C VAL A 87 2.92 9.71 10.70
N ILE A 88 3.74 8.66 10.73
CA ILE A 88 4.82 8.50 11.73
C ILE A 88 6.11 9.18 11.25
N THR A 89 6.49 8.94 10.00
CA THR A 89 7.66 9.56 9.35
C THR A 89 7.29 9.99 7.94
N ASN A 90 7.69 11.20 7.53
CA ASN A 90 7.52 11.70 6.15
C ASN A 90 8.68 12.62 5.75
N LEU A 91 9.88 12.08 5.74
CA LEU A 91 11.08 12.82 5.36
C LEU A 91 11.02 13.18 3.87
N GLY A 92 11.16 14.46 3.57
CA GLY A 92 11.00 15.01 2.23
C GLY A 92 9.55 15.37 1.86
N ASN A 93 8.55 14.99 2.67
CA ASN A 93 7.12 15.32 2.46
C ASN A 93 6.55 14.88 1.11
N HIS A 94 6.95 13.69 0.64
CA HIS A 94 6.48 13.14 -0.63
C HIS A 94 5.21 12.28 -0.48
N TYR A 95 4.87 11.86 0.73
CA TYR A 95 3.58 11.22 1.02
C TYR A 95 2.52 12.27 1.38
N ASP A 96 1.34 12.17 0.78
CA ASP A 96 0.17 12.99 1.10
C ASP A 96 -0.95 12.11 1.67
N SER A 97 -1.23 12.27 2.96
CA SER A 97 -2.24 11.50 3.68
C SER A 97 -3.68 11.80 3.25
N SER A 98 -3.93 12.96 2.62
CA SER A 98 -5.26 13.31 2.11
C SER A 98 -5.61 12.52 0.85
N THR A 99 -4.59 12.16 0.06
CA THR A 99 -4.76 11.41 -1.20
C THR A 99 -4.31 9.95 -1.12
N GLY A 100 -3.55 9.58 -0.10
CA GLY A 100 -2.98 8.25 0.09
C GLY A 100 -1.77 7.98 -0.81
N LYS A 101 -1.19 9.01 -1.44
CA LYS A 101 -0.21 8.87 -2.52
C LYS A 101 1.18 9.32 -2.12
N PHE A 102 2.18 8.58 -2.58
CA PHE A 102 3.56 9.03 -2.64
C PHE A 102 3.87 9.58 -4.03
N THR A 103 4.39 10.80 -4.11
CA THR A 103 4.83 11.43 -5.37
C THR A 103 6.34 11.52 -5.40
N CYS A 104 6.98 10.88 -6.39
CA CYS A 104 8.42 11.01 -6.58
C CYS A 104 8.77 12.34 -7.27
N HIS A 105 9.51 13.21 -6.58
CA HIS A 105 10.09 14.42 -7.19
C HIS A 105 11.56 14.24 -7.62
N VAL A 106 12.17 13.13 -7.20
CA VAL A 106 13.58 12.81 -7.49
C VAL A 106 13.62 11.45 -8.17
N SER A 107 14.20 11.39 -9.37
CA SER A 107 14.38 10.14 -10.10
C SER A 107 15.33 9.21 -9.35
N GLY A 108 14.92 7.95 -9.16
CA GLY A 108 15.72 6.98 -8.43
C GLY A 108 14.98 5.67 -8.23
N ILE A 109 15.63 4.75 -7.51
CA ILE A 109 15.03 3.48 -7.10
C ILE A 109 14.49 3.65 -5.68
N TYR A 110 13.23 3.30 -5.49
CA TYR A 110 12.54 3.39 -4.20
C TYR A 110 12.12 1.99 -3.74
N PHE A 111 12.13 1.78 -2.43
CA PHE A 111 11.62 0.57 -1.80
C PHE A 111 10.30 0.89 -1.11
N PHE A 112 9.28 0.08 -1.39
CA PHE A 112 7.97 0.16 -0.74
C PHE A 112 7.61 -1.21 -0.19
N THR A 113 7.06 -1.22 1.01
CA THR A 113 6.46 -2.41 1.63
C THR A 113 5.18 -1.98 2.32
N TYR A 114 4.19 -2.86 2.35
CA TYR A 114 2.95 -2.64 3.08
C TYR A 114 2.52 -3.94 3.77
N HIS A 115 1.81 -3.78 4.87
CA HIS A 115 1.15 -4.86 5.58
C HIS A 115 -0.26 -4.37 5.88
N VAL A 116 -1.27 -4.96 5.23
CA VAL A 116 -2.67 -4.52 5.41
C VAL A 116 -3.47 -5.67 6.02
N LEU A 117 -4.13 -5.36 7.14
CA LEU A 117 -5.15 -6.22 7.72
C LEU A 117 -6.51 -5.83 7.16
N MET A 118 -7.14 -6.71 6.39
CA MET A 118 -8.49 -6.51 5.86
C MET A 118 -9.49 -7.37 6.64
N ARG A 119 -10.78 -6.99 6.60
CA ARG A 119 -11.89 -7.81 7.09
C ARG A 119 -12.79 -8.16 5.91
N GLY A 120 -12.93 -9.45 5.61
CA GLY A 120 -13.83 -9.96 4.58
C GLY A 120 -15.29 -9.74 4.92
N GLY A 121 -16.17 -9.81 3.91
CA GLY A 121 -17.62 -9.60 4.07
C GLY A 121 -18.33 -10.62 4.97
N ASP A 122 -17.65 -11.73 5.28
CA ASP A 122 -18.07 -12.75 6.25
C ASP A 122 -17.57 -12.47 7.68
N GLY A 123 -16.82 -11.38 7.87
CA GLY A 123 -16.22 -11.03 9.15
C GLY A 123 -14.87 -11.69 9.44
N THR A 124 -14.29 -12.40 8.46
CA THR A 124 -12.99 -13.06 8.60
C THR A 124 -11.85 -12.08 8.28
N SER A 125 -10.86 -11.96 9.15
CA SER A 125 -9.67 -11.13 8.86
C SER A 125 -8.79 -11.79 7.80
N MET A 126 -8.33 -11.01 6.83
CA MET A 126 -7.45 -11.43 5.74
C MET A 126 -6.20 -10.55 5.70
N TRP A 127 -5.06 -11.13 5.37
CA TRP A 127 -3.81 -10.40 5.14
C TRP A 127 -3.64 -10.18 3.64
N ALA A 128 -3.29 -8.96 3.25
CA ALA A 128 -2.88 -8.62 1.88
C ALA A 128 -1.54 -7.88 1.88
#